data_AF-A0AAC9IBS4-F1
#
_entry.id   AF-A0AAC9IBS4-F1
#
_cell.length_a   1.000
_cell.length_b   1.000
_cell.length_c   1.000
_cell.angle_alpha   90.00
_cell.angle_beta   90.00
_cell.angle_gamma   90.00
#
_symmetry.space_group_name_H-M   'P 1'
#
loop_
_entity.id
_entity.type
_entity.pdbx_description
1 polymer ?
#
loop_
_entity_poly.entity_id
_entity_poly.type
_entity_poly.pdbx_seq_one_letter_code
_entity_poly.pdbx_strand_id
1 'polypeptide(L)'
;MPTDQERHDQGMAVRRAVLSDAHVDRATAATTDLTADWQDFITRVAWGDIWSRPGLDRRSRSIAVLSSLIAHGHHEELAMHLRAALRNGLTIDEIREVILQAAIYSGVPAANTAFRIASQVFAEDATHAPE
;
A
#
# COMPACT_ATOMS: atom_id res chain seq x y z
N MET A 1 26.67 4.49 -4.17
CA MET A 1 25.28 4.18 -4.57
C MET A 1 25.08 2.69 -4.38
N PRO A 2 23.97 2.23 -3.81
CA PRO A 2 23.71 0.80 -3.68
C PRO A 2 23.71 0.14 -5.06
N THR A 3 24.13 -1.11 -5.12
CA THR A 3 23.98 -1.99 -6.28
C THR A 3 22.49 -2.32 -6.51
N ASP A 4 22.16 -2.85 -7.69
CA ASP A 4 20.79 -3.32 -7.96
C ASP A 4 20.39 -4.47 -7.03
N GLN A 5 21.32 -5.37 -6.71
CA GLN A 5 21.07 -6.46 -5.76
C GLN A 5 20.76 -5.91 -4.36
N GLU A 6 21.54 -4.96 -3.86
CA GLU A 6 21.29 -4.34 -2.56
C GLU A 6 19.93 -3.60 -2.52
N ARG A 7 19.58 -2.88 -3.59
CA ARG A 7 18.24 -2.27 -3.73
C ARG A 7 17.14 -3.32 -3.72
N HIS A 8 17.36 -4.44 -4.41
CA HIS A 8 16.37 -5.50 -4.50
C HIS A 8 16.14 -6.13 -3.12
N ASP A 9 17.20 -6.49 -2.41
CA ASP A 9 17.12 -7.13 -1.09
C ASP A 9 16.48 -6.20 -0.06
N GLN A 10 16.87 -4.92 -0.05
CA GLN A 10 16.22 -3.89 0.76
C GLN A 10 14.74 -3.74 0.38
N GLY A 11 14.45 -3.71 -0.92
CA GLY A 11 13.10 -3.61 -1.46
C GLY A 11 12.21 -4.76 -1.01
N MET A 12 12.70 -5.99 -1.05
CA MET A 12 11.97 -7.15 -0.56
C MET A 12 11.66 -7.05 0.94
N ALA A 13 12.64 -6.65 1.76
CA ALA A 13 12.42 -6.45 3.19
C ALA A 13 11.37 -5.37 3.47
N VAL A 14 11.44 -4.23 2.78
CA VAL A 14 10.48 -3.14 2.93
C VAL A 14 9.10 -3.54 2.43
N ARG A 15 9.00 -4.17 1.25
CA ARG A 15 7.75 -4.64 0.63
C ARG A 15 7.02 -5.61 1.55
N ARG A 16 7.74 -6.57 2.16
CA ARG A 16 7.16 -7.51 3.14
C ARG A 16 6.67 -6.81 4.39
N ALA A 17 7.44 -5.88 4.94
CA ALA A 17 7.01 -5.09 6.09
C ALA A 17 5.77 -4.23 5.80
N VAL A 18 5.61 -3.71 4.58
CA VAL A 18 4.43 -2.89 4.21
C VAL A 18 3.24 -3.75 3.81
N LEU A 19 3.42 -4.77 2.97
CA LEU A 19 2.33 -5.53 2.35
C LEU A 19 2.03 -6.88 3.01
N SER A 20 2.84 -7.33 3.98
CA SER A 20 2.91 -8.68 4.58
C SER A 20 3.60 -9.73 3.72
N ASP A 21 4.20 -10.72 4.39
CA ASP A 21 4.78 -11.90 3.75
C ASP A 21 3.77 -12.64 2.90
N ALA A 22 2.58 -12.91 3.43
CA ALA A 22 1.55 -13.65 2.71
C ALA A 22 1.14 -12.98 1.39
N HIS A 23 1.09 -11.65 1.34
CA HIS A 23 0.84 -10.94 0.08
C HIS A 23 2.03 -11.06 -0.88
N VAL A 24 3.24 -10.81 -0.39
CA VAL A 24 4.45 -10.84 -1.22
C VAL A 24 4.69 -12.24 -1.78
N ASP A 25 4.51 -13.29 -0.99
CA ASP A 25 4.68 -14.68 -1.44
C ASP A 25 3.68 -15.04 -2.55
N ARG A 26 2.42 -14.63 -2.42
CA ARG A 26 1.41 -14.81 -3.49
C ARG A 26 1.79 -14.05 -4.75
N ALA A 27 2.25 -12.81 -4.63
CA ALA A 27 2.66 -12.00 -5.77
C ALA A 27 3.89 -12.59 -6.48
N THR A 28 4.89 -13.06 -5.72
CA THR A 28 6.07 -13.72 -6.26
C THR A 28 5.70 -15.03 -6.96
N ALA A 29 4.84 -15.86 -6.35
CA ALA A 29 4.39 -17.12 -6.96
C ALA A 29 3.57 -16.91 -8.25
N ALA A 30 2.88 -15.79 -8.38
CA ALA A 30 2.12 -15.42 -9.58
C ALA A 30 2.97 -14.75 -10.67
N THR A 31 4.28 -14.58 -10.45
CA THR A 31 5.18 -13.98 -11.45
C THR A 31 5.30 -14.88 -12.67
N THR A 32 5.22 -14.26 -13.84
CA THR A 32 5.35 -14.92 -15.15
C THR A 32 6.52 -14.31 -15.92
N ASP A 33 6.96 -14.95 -17.00
CA ASP A 33 8.01 -14.39 -17.87
C ASP A 33 7.66 -12.97 -18.37
N LEU A 34 6.38 -12.70 -18.61
CA LEU A 34 5.90 -11.37 -19.02
C LEU A 34 6.06 -10.31 -17.91
N THR A 35 5.96 -10.71 -16.64
CA THR A 35 5.92 -9.78 -15.49
C THR A 35 7.19 -9.80 -14.65
N ALA A 36 8.15 -10.69 -14.94
CA ALA A 36 9.37 -10.85 -14.15
C ALA A 36 10.18 -9.54 -14.05
N ASP A 37 10.49 -8.92 -15.19
CA ASP A 37 11.25 -7.66 -15.22
C ASP A 37 10.50 -6.53 -14.51
N TRP A 38 9.16 -6.53 -14.60
CA TRP A 38 8.33 -5.56 -13.89
C TRP A 38 8.38 -5.78 -12.37
N GLN A 39 8.28 -7.03 -11.90
CA GLN A 39 8.37 -7.36 -10.47
C GLN A 39 9.74 -7.01 -9.88
N ASP A 40 10.83 -7.28 -10.60
CA ASP A 40 12.17 -6.86 -10.19
C ASP A 40 12.27 -5.32 -10.12
N PHE A 41 11.84 -4.63 -11.19
CA PHE A 41 11.90 -3.17 -11.26
C PHE A 41 11.14 -2.50 -10.11
N ILE A 42 9.88 -2.89 -9.86
CA ILE A 42 9.11 -2.27 -8.78
C ILE A 42 9.70 -2.62 -7.41
N THR A 43 10.27 -3.81 -7.24
CA THR A 43 10.93 -4.23 -6.00
C THR A 43 12.11 -3.31 -5.70
N ARG A 44 12.99 -3.09 -6.67
CA ARG A 44 14.14 -2.19 -6.50
C ARG A 44 13.73 -0.73 -6.32
N VAL A 45 12.83 -0.23 -7.15
CA VAL A 45 12.58 1.23 -7.23
C VAL A 45 11.52 1.69 -6.24
N ALA A 46 10.34 1.06 -6.22
CA ALA A 46 9.29 1.50 -5.30
C ALA A 46 9.69 1.20 -3.85
N TRP A 47 10.15 -0.02 -3.59
CA TRP A 47 10.40 -0.49 -2.23
C TRP A 47 11.84 -0.26 -1.78
N GLY A 48 12.81 -0.56 -2.64
CA GLY A 48 14.24 -0.43 -2.37
C GLY A 48 14.73 1.01 -2.35
N ASP A 49 14.15 1.90 -3.17
CA ASP A 49 14.50 3.33 -3.19
C ASP A 49 13.44 4.19 -2.48
N ILE A 50 12.21 4.27 -2.99
CA ILE A 50 11.29 5.33 -2.54
C ILE A 50 10.80 5.10 -1.11
N TRP A 51 10.27 3.91 -0.81
CA TRP A 51 9.73 3.58 0.52
C TRP A 51 10.81 3.44 1.60
N SER A 52 12.04 3.16 1.21
CA SER A 52 13.15 2.97 2.14
C SER A 52 13.87 4.26 2.55
N ARG A 53 13.67 5.35 1.78
CA ARG A 53 14.36 6.63 2.01
C ARG A 53 14.07 7.24 3.38
N PRO A 54 15.07 7.86 4.01
CA PRO A 54 14.84 8.71 5.17
C PRO A 54 14.09 9.97 4.74
N GLY A 55 13.20 10.48 5.59
CA GLY A 55 12.49 11.74 5.39
C GLY A 55 11.03 11.69 5.80
N LEU A 56 10.29 10.68 5.29
CA LEU A 56 8.93 10.38 5.73
C LEU A 56 8.88 9.00 6.36
N ASP A 57 8.21 8.91 7.51
CA ASP A 57 7.91 7.64 8.14
C ASP A 57 6.87 6.84 7.33
N ARG A 58 6.70 5.56 7.67
CA ARG A 58 5.78 4.67 6.93
C ARG A 58 4.33 5.13 7.03
N ARG A 59 3.93 5.71 8.17
CA ARG A 59 2.59 6.27 8.38
C ARG A 59 2.31 7.40 7.41
N SER A 60 3.19 8.40 7.34
CA SER A 60 3.05 9.55 6.43
C SER A 60 3.04 9.11 4.96
N ARG A 61 3.86 8.13 4.59
CA ARG A 61 3.86 7.56 3.23
C ARG A 61 2.54 6.86 2.90
N SER A 62 1.97 6.10 3.84
CA SER A 62 0.65 5.50 3.66
C SER A 62 -0.43 6.56 3.47
N ILE A 63 -0.42 7.66 4.22
CA ILE A 63 -1.37 8.78 4.03
C ILE A 63 -1.27 9.34 2.61
N ALA A 64 -0.05 9.61 2.14
CA ALA A 64 0.18 10.12 0.79
C ALA A 64 -0.32 9.14 -0.29
N VAL A 65 0.01 7.86 -0.16
CA VAL A 65 -0.43 6.83 -1.11
C VAL A 65 -1.94 6.69 -1.12
N LEU A 66 -2.60 6.57 0.03
CA LEU A 66 -4.06 6.50 0.09
C LEU A 66 -4.71 7.72 -0.59
N SER A 67 -4.21 8.92 -0.30
CA SER A 67 -4.70 10.16 -0.91
C SER A 67 -4.57 10.13 -2.44
N SER A 68 -3.42 9.70 -2.95
CA SER A 68 -3.19 9.56 -4.39
C SER A 68 -4.09 8.50 -5.03
N LEU A 69 -4.22 7.31 -4.43
CA LEU A 69 -5.04 6.23 -4.99
C LEU A 69 -6.53 6.61 -5.05
N ILE A 70 -7.02 7.32 -4.05
CA ILE A 70 -8.39 7.84 -4.03
C ILE A 70 -8.57 8.89 -5.13
N ALA A 71 -7.65 9.86 -5.24
CA ALA A 71 -7.74 10.93 -6.23
C ALA A 71 -7.74 10.42 -7.69
N HIS A 72 -7.00 9.35 -7.96
CA HIS A 72 -6.87 8.78 -9.31
C HIS A 72 -7.83 7.61 -9.59
N GLY A 73 -8.66 7.21 -8.62
CA GLY A 73 -9.62 6.11 -8.81
C GLY A 73 -8.98 4.72 -8.93
N HIS A 74 -7.80 4.52 -8.33
CA HIS A 74 -7.05 3.25 -8.39
C HIS A 74 -7.55 2.26 -7.32
N HIS A 75 -8.77 1.77 -7.51
CA HIS A 75 -9.53 1.04 -6.48
C HIS A 75 -8.92 -0.31 -6.08
N GLU A 76 -8.34 -1.06 -7.02
CA GLU A 76 -7.71 -2.37 -6.74
C GLU A 76 -6.51 -2.21 -5.82
N GLU A 77 -5.66 -1.21 -6.10
CA GLU A 77 -4.52 -0.83 -5.28
C GLU A 77 -4.96 -0.27 -3.92
N LEU A 78 -6.05 0.51 -3.88
CA LEU A 78 -6.56 1.11 -2.65
C LEU A 78 -6.88 0.06 -1.58
N ALA A 79 -7.54 -1.04 -1.96
CA ALA A 79 -7.90 -2.10 -1.02
C ALA A 79 -6.67 -2.73 -0.34
N MET A 80 -5.61 -2.99 -1.11
CA MET A 80 -4.34 -3.48 -0.59
C MET A 80 -3.66 -2.44 0.32
N HIS A 81 -3.63 -1.18 -0.10
CA HIS A 81 -2.95 -0.12 0.64
C HIS A 81 -3.66 0.31 1.92
N LEU A 82 -4.97 0.07 2.05
CA LEU A 82 -5.70 0.24 3.32
C LEU A 82 -5.18 -0.73 4.40
N ARG A 83 -4.99 -2.01 4.05
CA ARG A 83 -4.37 -2.99 4.96
C ARG A 83 -2.92 -2.63 5.29
N ALA A 84 -2.19 -2.16 4.29
CA ALA A 84 -0.82 -1.70 4.47
C ALA A 84 -0.73 -0.49 5.40
N ALA A 85 -1.69 0.44 5.31
CA ALA A 85 -1.76 1.61 6.20
C ALA A 85 -1.96 1.20 7.67
N LEU A 86 -2.88 0.27 7.95
CA LEU A 86 -3.05 -0.29 9.29
C LEU A 86 -1.76 -0.95 9.80
N ARG A 87 -1.09 -1.75 8.97
CA ARG A 87 0.20 -2.40 9.32
C ARG A 87 1.32 -1.40 9.57
N ASN A 88 1.34 -0.30 8.83
CA ASN A 88 2.27 0.80 9.04
C ASN A 88 1.90 1.64 10.28
N GLY A 89 0.79 1.33 10.95
CA GLY A 89 0.41 1.86 12.24
C GLY A 89 -0.72 2.89 12.20
N LEU A 90 -1.35 3.17 11.06
CA LEU A 90 -2.54 4.04 11.02
C LEU A 90 -3.71 3.37 11.75
N THR A 91 -4.53 4.17 12.40
CA THR A 91 -5.84 3.72 12.91
C THR A 91 -6.91 3.84 11.84
N ILE A 92 -8.03 3.13 12.03
CA ILE A 92 -9.21 3.28 11.15
C ILE A 92 -9.72 4.74 11.17
N ASP A 93 -9.66 5.41 12.32
CA ASP A 93 -10.07 6.81 12.43
C ASP A 93 -9.15 7.74 11.65
N GLU A 94 -7.82 7.51 11.68
CA GLU A 94 -6.88 8.29 10.86
C GLU A 94 -7.11 8.07 9.36
N ILE A 95 -7.40 6.83 8.95
CA ILE A 95 -7.74 6.54 7.55
C ILE A 95 -9.06 7.23 7.15
N ARG A 96 -10.05 7.27 8.05
CA ARG A 96 -11.31 8.02 7.82
C ARG A 96 -11.02 9.49 7.53
N GLU A 97 -10.15 10.13 8.31
CA GLU A 97 -9.76 11.54 8.08
C GLU A 97 -9.11 11.75 6.71
N VAL A 98 -8.27 10.82 6.24
CA VAL A 98 -7.69 10.89 4.88
C VAL A 98 -8.78 10.85 3.80
N ILE A 99 -9.78 9.97 3.95
CA ILE A 99 -10.87 9.86 2.98
C ILE A 99 -11.76 11.12 3.01
N LEU A 100 -12.03 11.67 4.19
CA LEU A 100 -12.77 12.94 4.34
C LEU A 100 -12.02 14.11 3.67
N GLN A 101 -10.71 14.20 3.88
CA GLN A 101 -9.87 15.21 3.23
C GLN A 101 -9.91 15.07 1.71
N ALA A 102 -9.87 13.83 1.19
CA ALA A 102 -9.97 13.56 -0.24
C ALA A 102 -11.33 13.98 -0.82
N ALA A 103 -12.42 13.96 -0.04
CA ALA A 103 -13.73 14.45 -0.52
C ALA A 103 -13.69 15.92 -0.95
N ILE A 104 -12.86 16.74 -0.28
CA ILE A 104 -12.74 18.18 -0.54
C ILE A 104 -11.96 18.46 -1.83
N TYR A 105 -10.88 17.71 -2.07
CA TYR A 105 -9.95 17.99 -3.18
C TYR A 105 -10.12 17.05 -4.38
N SER A 106 -10.77 15.91 -4.20
CA SER A 106 -11.02 14.90 -5.25
C SER A 106 -12.51 14.63 -5.47
N GLY A 107 -13.38 15.28 -4.69
CA GLY A 107 -14.83 15.22 -4.82
C GLY A 107 -15.50 14.08 -4.04
N VAL A 108 -16.75 14.33 -3.66
CA VAL A 108 -17.59 13.37 -2.92
C VAL A 108 -17.70 11.99 -3.60
N PRO A 109 -17.79 11.85 -4.94
CA PRO A 109 -17.84 10.53 -5.57
C PRO A 109 -16.60 9.66 -5.32
N ALA A 110 -15.40 10.26 -5.29
CA ALA A 110 -14.17 9.55 -4.99
C ALA A 110 -14.17 9.06 -3.53
N ALA A 111 -14.57 9.92 -2.60
CA ALA A 111 -14.68 9.57 -1.18
C ALA A 111 -15.74 8.49 -0.91
N ASN A 112 -16.91 8.55 -1.56
CA ASN A 112 -17.94 7.50 -1.47
C ASN A 112 -17.40 6.13 -1.88
N THR A 113 -16.64 6.09 -2.98
CA THR A 113 -16.03 4.85 -3.45
C THR A 113 -14.96 4.35 -2.48
N ALA A 114 -14.12 5.25 -1.97
CA ALA A 114 -13.10 4.93 -0.98
C ALA A 114 -13.70 4.39 0.33
N PHE A 115 -14.76 5.01 0.85
CA PHE A 115 -15.45 4.53 2.06
C PHE A 115 -16.07 3.15 1.85
N ARG A 116 -16.69 2.89 0.69
CA ARG A 116 -17.23 1.57 0.38
C ARG A 116 -16.14 0.50 0.41
N ILE A 117 -14.99 0.77 -0.21
CA ILE A 117 -13.85 -0.16 -0.25
C ILE A 117 -13.28 -0.36 1.16
N ALA A 118 -13.09 0.73 1.92
CA ALA A 118 -12.58 0.68 3.29
C ALA A 118 -13.47 -0.18 4.20
N SER A 119 -14.79 0.00 4.14
CA SER A 119 -15.74 -0.81 4.90
C SER A 119 -15.64 -2.30 4.58
N GLN A 120 -15.47 -2.66 3.30
CA GLN A 120 -15.30 -4.05 2.88
C GLN A 120 -14.01 -4.64 3.45
N VAL A 121 -12.88 -3.93 3.27
CA VAL A 121 -11.56 -4.37 3.75
C VAL A 121 -11.53 -4.55 5.26
N PHE A 122 -12.06 -3.60 6.03
CA PHE A 122 -12.01 -3.66 7.49
C PHE A 122 -12.96 -4.70 8.08
N ALA A 123 -14.10 -4.96 7.43
CA ALA A 123 -14.98 -6.04 7.83
C ALA A 123 -14.33 -7.41 7.60
N GLU A 124 -13.70 -7.62 6.44
CA GLU A 124 -12.93 -8.84 6.15
C GLU A 124 -11.82 -9.03 7.18
N ASP A 125 -11.00 -8.02 7.46
CA ASP A 125 -9.88 -8.16 8.39
C ASP A 125 -10.35 -8.42 9.84
N ALA A 126 -11.47 -7.83 10.28
CA ALA A 126 -12.05 -8.10 11.61
C ALA A 126 -12.51 -9.56 11.76
N THR A 127 -12.96 -10.21 10.68
CA THR A 127 -13.34 -11.64 10.70
C THR A 127 -12.14 -12.60 10.69
N HIS A 128 -10.94 -12.13 10.35
CA HIS A 128 -9.72 -12.93 10.26
C HIS A 128 -8.68 -12.58 11.33
N ALA A 129 -9.04 -11.76 12.34
CA ALA A 129 -8.17 -11.50 13.47
C ALA A 129 -7.99 -12.79 14.29
N PRO A 130 -6.75 -13.23 14.57
CA PRO A 130 -6.54 -14.35 15.50
C PRO A 130 -7.05 -13.95 16.90
N GLU A 131 -7.74 -14.87 17.57
CA GLU A 131 -8.07 -14.76 19.01
C GLU A 131 -6.85 -14.50 19.88
#